data_AF-A0AAW9QMS6-F1
#
_entry.id   AF-A0AAW9QMS6-F1
#
_cell.length_a   1.000
_cell.length_b   1.000
_cell.length_c   1.000
_cell.angle_alpha   90.00
_cell.angle_beta   90.00
_cell.angle_gamma   90.00
#
_symmetry.space_group_name_H-M   'P 1'
#
loop_
_entity.id
_entity.type
_entity.pdbx_description
1 polymer ?
#
loop_
_entity_poly.entity_id
_entity_poly.type
_entity_poly.pdbx_seq_one_letter_code
_entity_poly.pdbx_strand_id
1 'polypeptide(L)'
;MKIIKTLAAVIVSLPVSPTIAQVPSVPRVPSVPGVPSVPGLPTTPGLPTTPSLPGGLTPNNNQNNNQNPGEIPNDPTQLRNWVCTMGKDRIAVSAKEVKGWKEIIEKQGWKCTEENADIPDGTLNLSCEPEQTLGILTVYWLGGKNGKKQLTTWKNNLAEKYGMICTLNNVQLFDTQNNFIPNLNR
;
A
#
# COMPACT_ATOMS: atom_id res chain seq x y z
N MET A 1 -85.54 5.22 -48.73
CA MET A 1 -85.95 5.76 -47.41
C MET A 1 -86.22 4.57 -46.48
N LYS A 2 -85.39 4.38 -45.44
CA LYS A 2 -85.59 3.61 -44.19
C LYS A 2 -84.26 3.05 -43.70
N ILE A 3 -83.58 3.92 -42.96
CA ILE A 3 -82.66 3.64 -41.85
C ILE A 3 -83.22 2.52 -40.96
N ILE A 4 -82.44 1.46 -40.77
CA ILE A 4 -82.56 0.59 -39.60
C ILE A 4 -81.18 0.55 -38.95
N LYS A 5 -81.04 1.37 -37.90
CA LYS A 5 -79.89 1.42 -37.01
C LYS A 5 -79.92 0.17 -36.15
N THR A 6 -78.97 -0.75 -36.34
CA THR A 6 -78.75 -1.82 -35.37
C THR A 6 -77.59 -1.42 -34.48
N LEU A 7 -77.92 -1.23 -33.19
CA LEU A 7 -76.99 -0.93 -32.10
C LEU A 7 -75.95 -2.05 -31.98
N ALA A 8 -74.67 -1.72 -32.18
CA ALA A 8 -73.58 -2.57 -31.70
C ALA A 8 -73.39 -2.27 -30.21
N ALA A 9 -73.77 -3.22 -29.36
CA ALA A 9 -73.50 -3.19 -27.93
C ALA A 9 -71.98 -3.25 -27.71
N VAL A 10 -71.39 -2.15 -27.26
CA VAL A 10 -69.99 -2.11 -26.81
C VAL A 10 -69.95 -2.70 -25.41
N ILE A 11 -69.55 -3.97 -25.29
CA ILE A 11 -69.28 -4.62 -24.01
C ILE A 11 -67.91 -4.14 -23.55
N VAL A 12 -67.85 -3.06 -22.76
CA VAL A 12 -66.61 -2.60 -22.13
C VAL A 12 -66.24 -3.62 -21.05
N SER A 13 -65.23 -4.45 -21.30
CA SER A 13 -64.68 -5.39 -20.32
C SER A 13 -63.88 -4.60 -19.26
N LEU A 14 -64.28 -4.67 -18.00
CA LEU A 14 -63.53 -4.09 -16.87
C LEU A 14 -62.24 -4.89 -16.63
N PRO A 15 -61.10 -4.25 -16.33
CA PRO A 15 -59.88 -4.98 -16.00
C PRO A 15 -59.99 -5.68 -14.65
N VAL A 16 -59.63 -6.98 -14.61
CA VAL A 16 -59.53 -7.76 -13.37
C VAL A 16 -58.33 -7.25 -12.56
N SER A 17 -58.56 -6.93 -11.29
CA SER A 17 -57.52 -6.43 -10.37
C SER A 17 -56.49 -7.53 -10.08
N PRO A 18 -55.17 -7.24 -10.11
CA PRO A 18 -54.15 -8.24 -9.83
C PRO A 18 -54.18 -8.67 -8.36
N THR A 19 -54.18 -9.98 -8.11
CA THR A 19 -54.06 -10.54 -6.77
C THR A 19 -52.65 -10.29 -6.23
N ILE A 20 -52.54 -9.66 -5.05
CA ILE A 20 -51.26 -9.40 -4.39
C ILE A 20 -50.64 -10.73 -3.95
N ALA A 21 -49.42 -11.00 -4.40
CA ALA A 21 -48.63 -12.15 -3.96
C ALA A 21 -48.24 -11.99 -2.48
N GLN A 22 -48.44 -13.04 -1.67
CA GLN A 22 -48.00 -13.04 -0.27
C GLN A 22 -46.47 -13.02 -0.18
N VAL A 23 -45.94 -12.13 0.66
CA VAL A 23 -44.51 -12.00 0.91
C VAL A 23 -44.05 -13.16 1.81
N PRO A 24 -43.00 -13.91 1.43
CA PRO A 24 -42.49 -14.99 2.26
C PRO A 24 -41.88 -14.48 3.58
N SER A 25 -42.12 -15.22 4.66
CA SER A 25 -41.61 -14.90 5.99
C SER A 25 -40.08 -14.96 6.06
N VAL A 26 -39.46 -13.99 6.73
CA VAL A 26 -38.01 -13.92 6.90
C VAL A 26 -37.53 -14.96 7.92
N PRO A 27 -36.49 -15.77 7.62
CA PRO A 27 -35.93 -16.72 8.56
C PRO A 27 -35.29 -16.04 9.78
N ARG A 28 -35.38 -16.68 10.95
CA ARG A 28 -34.76 -16.18 12.18
C ARG A 28 -33.26 -16.40 12.15
N VAL A 29 -32.49 -15.38 12.52
CA VAL A 29 -31.02 -15.44 12.55
C VAL A 29 -30.56 -16.32 13.73
N PRO A 30 -29.62 -17.26 13.53
CA PRO A 30 -29.03 -18.05 14.61
C PRO A 30 -28.22 -17.19 15.59
N SER A 31 -28.17 -17.61 16.85
CA SER A 31 -27.35 -16.96 17.88
C SER A 31 -25.86 -17.23 17.65
N VAL A 32 -25.02 -16.25 17.96
CA VAL A 32 -23.55 -16.36 17.85
C VAL A 32 -23.01 -17.18 19.02
N PRO A 33 -22.12 -18.17 18.79
CA PRO A 33 -21.44 -18.90 19.86
C PRO A 33 -20.56 -17.98 20.72
N GLY A 34 -20.45 -18.30 22.01
CA GLY A 34 -19.57 -17.59 22.93
C GLY A 34 -18.08 -17.76 22.59
N VAL A 35 -17.28 -16.74 22.90
CA VAL A 35 -15.83 -16.75 22.63
C VAL A 35 -15.10 -17.57 23.69
N PRO A 36 -14.25 -18.54 23.31
CA PRO A 36 -13.44 -19.28 24.28
C PRO A 36 -12.38 -18.38 24.94
N SER A 37 -12.07 -18.67 26.20
CA SER A 37 -11.06 -17.93 26.97
C SER A 37 -9.65 -18.23 26.49
N VAL A 38 -8.78 -17.22 26.55
CA VAL A 38 -7.38 -17.34 26.13
C VAL A 38 -6.55 -17.95 27.27
N PRO A 39 -5.72 -18.98 27.00
CA PRO A 39 -4.78 -19.50 27.99
C PRO A 39 -3.74 -18.44 28.40
N GLY A 40 -3.31 -18.47 29.67
CA GLY A 40 -2.25 -17.59 30.18
C GLY A 40 -0.89 -17.89 29.55
N LEU A 41 -0.07 -16.85 29.35
CA LEU A 41 1.29 -17.02 28.82
C LEU A 41 2.22 -17.69 29.86
N PRO A 42 3.11 -18.59 29.41
CA PRO A 42 4.18 -19.10 30.26
C PRO A 42 5.22 -18.01 30.56
N THR A 43 5.79 -18.05 31.75
CA THR A 43 6.88 -17.16 32.16
C THR A 43 8.19 -17.56 31.47
N THR A 44 8.99 -16.56 31.07
CA THR A 44 10.29 -16.78 30.46
C THR A 44 11.33 -17.18 31.52
N PRO A 45 12.15 -18.22 31.26
CA PRO A 45 13.32 -18.50 32.09
C PRO A 45 14.35 -17.36 32.04
N GLY A 46 14.98 -17.06 33.17
CA GLY A 46 16.05 -16.06 33.24
C GLY A 46 17.29 -16.47 32.44
N LEU A 47 17.94 -15.51 31.77
CA LEU A 47 19.17 -15.75 31.02
C LEU A 47 20.35 -16.06 31.95
N PRO A 48 21.26 -16.98 31.57
CA PRO A 48 22.53 -17.17 32.25
C PRO A 48 23.47 -15.99 32.02
N THR A 49 24.20 -15.59 33.06
CA THR A 49 25.26 -14.57 32.98
C THR A 49 26.48 -15.09 32.24
N THR A 50 27.04 -14.26 31.35
CA THR A 50 28.25 -14.59 30.58
C THR A 50 29.51 -14.46 31.45
N PRO A 51 30.48 -15.38 31.33
CA PRO A 51 31.76 -15.27 32.04
C PRO A 51 32.69 -14.25 31.36
N SER A 52 33.34 -13.41 32.18
CA SER A 52 34.34 -12.44 31.73
C SER A 52 35.64 -13.13 31.26
N LEU A 53 36.12 -12.76 30.07
CA LEU A 53 37.40 -13.23 29.50
C LEU A 53 38.61 -12.56 30.19
N PRO A 54 39.66 -13.30 30.59
CA PRO A 54 40.88 -12.71 31.13
C PRO A 54 41.79 -12.20 30.01
N GLY A 55 42.25 -10.95 30.16
CA GLY A 55 43.21 -10.32 29.26
C GLY A 55 44.60 -10.97 29.33
N GLY A 56 45.18 -11.23 28.17
CA GLY A 56 46.55 -11.70 28.00
C GLY A 56 47.17 -11.08 26.74
N LEU A 57 48.07 -10.12 26.94
CA LEU A 57 48.81 -9.39 25.92
C LEU A 57 49.87 -10.28 25.24
N THR A 58 49.91 -10.31 23.91
CA THR A 58 51.16 -10.26 23.14
C THR A 58 50.94 -9.53 21.80
N PRO A 59 51.86 -8.64 21.34
CA PRO A 59 51.75 -7.99 20.05
C PRO A 59 52.46 -8.83 18.99
N ASN A 60 51.71 -9.44 18.07
CA ASN A 60 52.29 -9.97 16.84
C ASN A 60 51.82 -9.12 15.65
N ASN A 61 52.76 -8.31 15.16
CA ASN A 61 52.63 -7.46 13.98
C ASN A 61 52.43 -8.33 12.73
N ASN A 62 51.18 -8.55 12.34
CA ASN A 62 50.78 -8.58 10.93
C ASN A 62 49.25 -8.51 10.80
N GLN A 63 48.69 -7.34 11.10
CA GLN A 63 47.34 -6.97 10.65
C GLN A 63 47.40 -5.54 10.13
N ASN A 64 47.49 -5.38 8.81
CA ASN A 64 46.83 -4.24 8.17
C ASN A 64 45.33 -4.56 7.99
N ASN A 65 44.68 -4.99 9.07
CA ASN A 65 43.24 -5.00 9.17
C ASN A 65 42.89 -3.75 9.95
N ASN A 66 42.92 -2.62 9.25
CA ASN A 66 42.23 -1.42 9.66
C ASN A 66 40.72 -1.67 9.48
N GLN A 67 40.16 -2.65 10.20
CA GLN A 67 38.72 -2.79 10.32
C GLN A 67 38.27 -1.70 11.28
N ASN A 68 38.03 -0.53 10.70
CA ASN A 68 37.14 0.45 11.27
C ASN A 68 35.88 -0.30 11.75
N PRO A 69 35.51 -0.26 13.04
CA PRO A 69 34.33 -0.96 13.57
C PRO A 69 32.98 -0.52 12.96
N GLY A 70 32.99 0.35 11.96
CA GLY A 70 31.83 0.86 11.22
C GLY A 70 31.70 0.38 9.77
N GLU A 71 32.56 -0.49 9.25
CA GLU A 71 32.33 -1.08 7.92
C GLU A 71 31.33 -2.23 8.02
N ILE A 72 30.04 -1.89 7.84
CA ILE A 72 29.02 -2.87 7.50
C ILE A 72 29.47 -3.54 6.20
N PRO A 73 29.54 -4.89 6.11
CA PRO A 73 29.87 -5.57 4.87
C PRO A 73 29.00 -5.07 3.73
N ASN A 74 29.59 -4.76 2.57
CA ASN A 74 28.85 -4.44 1.34
C ASN A 74 28.06 -5.68 0.88
N ASP A 75 26.90 -5.90 1.47
CA ASP A 75 26.01 -7.02 1.14
C ASP A 75 25.06 -6.59 0.01
N PRO A 76 25.01 -7.32 -1.11
CA PRO A 76 24.11 -7.00 -2.22
C PRO A 76 22.62 -7.06 -1.86
N THR A 77 22.25 -7.64 -0.71
CA THR A 77 20.88 -7.70 -0.17
C THR A 77 20.49 -6.47 0.67
N GLN A 78 21.43 -5.56 0.95
CA GLN A 78 21.15 -4.34 1.69
C GLN A 78 20.34 -3.33 0.87
N LEU A 79 19.47 -2.61 1.58
CA LEU A 79 18.71 -1.50 1.03
C LEU A 79 19.68 -0.38 0.65
N ARG A 80 19.66 0.03 -0.60
CA ARG A 80 20.44 1.16 -1.12
C ARG A 80 19.51 2.32 -1.47
N ASN A 81 20.08 3.51 -1.46
CA ASN A 81 19.38 4.74 -1.77
C ASN A 81 20.00 5.41 -2.99
N TRP A 82 19.15 6.00 -3.82
CA TRP A 82 19.55 6.78 -4.97
C TRP A 82 18.77 8.07 -5.04
N VAL A 83 19.41 9.11 -5.55
CA VAL A 83 18.73 10.33 -5.98
C VAL A 83 18.76 10.35 -7.49
N CYS A 84 17.58 10.50 -8.08
CA CYS A 84 17.46 10.62 -9.52
C CYS A 84 16.96 11.99 -9.92
N THR A 85 17.52 12.54 -11.00
CA THR A 85 17.13 13.84 -11.55
C THR A 85 16.79 13.75 -13.03
N MET A 86 15.79 14.53 -13.45
CA MET A 86 15.41 14.71 -14.85
C MET A 86 14.98 16.16 -15.06
N GLY A 87 15.88 16.99 -15.59
CA GLY A 87 15.64 18.43 -15.70
C GLY A 87 15.46 19.08 -14.33
N LYS A 88 14.23 19.50 -14.00
CA LYS A 88 13.87 20.09 -12.69
C LYS A 88 13.22 19.08 -11.75
N ASP A 89 12.89 17.89 -12.24
CA ASP A 89 12.23 16.87 -11.45
C ASP A 89 13.30 16.07 -10.69
N ARG A 90 12.98 15.72 -9.43
CA ARG A 90 13.90 15.03 -8.51
C ARG A 90 13.13 14.01 -7.70
N ILE A 91 13.68 12.81 -7.57
CA ILE A 91 13.14 11.72 -6.78
C ILE A 91 14.23 11.11 -5.90
N ALA A 92 13.81 10.48 -4.81
CA ALA A 92 14.64 9.53 -4.07
C ALA A 92 14.09 8.11 -4.29
N VAL A 93 14.97 7.16 -4.50
CA VAL A 93 14.64 5.74 -4.64
C VAL A 93 15.34 4.98 -3.53
N SER A 94 14.61 4.11 -2.85
CA SER A 94 15.17 3.17 -1.89
C SER A 94 14.80 1.76 -2.34
N ALA A 95 15.79 0.89 -2.55
CA ALA A 95 15.56 -0.46 -3.05
C ALA A 95 16.69 -1.42 -2.66
N LYS A 96 16.34 -2.67 -2.35
CA LYS A 96 17.33 -3.73 -2.09
C LYS A 96 17.93 -4.27 -3.41
N GLU A 97 17.09 -4.45 -4.43
CA GLU A 97 17.51 -4.93 -5.74
C GLU A 97 17.49 -3.81 -6.80
N VAL A 98 18.46 -3.86 -7.72
CA VAL A 98 18.71 -2.81 -8.72
C VAL A 98 18.06 -3.10 -10.07
N LYS A 99 17.85 -4.37 -10.42
CA LYS A 99 17.62 -4.80 -11.81
C LYS A 99 16.25 -4.43 -12.40
N GLY A 100 15.20 -4.32 -11.58
CA GLY A 100 13.83 -4.06 -12.06
C GLY A 100 13.46 -2.58 -12.22
N TRP A 101 13.69 -1.78 -11.19
CA TRP A 101 13.23 -0.39 -11.14
C TRP A 101 14.12 0.57 -11.93
N LYS A 102 15.44 0.34 -11.98
CA LYS A 102 16.36 1.19 -12.75
C LYS A 102 15.98 1.19 -14.22
N GLU A 103 15.59 0.04 -14.77
CA GLU A 103 15.10 -0.01 -16.15
C GLU A 103 13.87 0.87 -16.37
N ILE A 104 12.92 0.93 -15.44
CA ILE A 104 11.70 1.73 -15.61
C ILE A 104 12.02 3.22 -15.50
N ILE A 105 12.86 3.60 -14.53
CA ILE A 105 13.15 5.00 -14.21
C ILE A 105 14.20 5.58 -15.18
N GLU A 106 15.34 4.92 -15.35
CA GLU A 106 16.46 5.45 -16.17
C GLU A 106 16.15 5.43 -17.67
N LYS A 107 15.36 4.47 -18.18
CA LYS A 107 14.94 4.48 -19.61
C LYS A 107 14.11 5.71 -19.98
N GLN A 108 13.52 6.39 -18.99
CA GLN A 108 12.76 7.63 -19.21
C GLN A 108 13.65 8.89 -19.15
N GLY A 109 14.97 8.74 -19.06
CA GLY A 109 15.93 9.85 -19.05
C GLY A 109 16.34 10.35 -17.66
N TRP A 110 15.95 9.63 -16.60
CA TRP A 110 16.37 9.93 -15.24
C TRP A 110 17.82 9.50 -15.02
N LYS A 111 18.61 10.38 -14.41
CA LYS A 111 20.00 10.09 -14.01
C LYS A 111 20.04 9.85 -12.52
N CYS A 112 20.36 8.63 -12.11
CA CYS A 112 20.39 8.22 -10.71
C CYS A 112 21.83 8.10 -10.19
N THR A 113 22.09 8.71 -9.04
CA THR A 113 23.35 8.59 -8.29
C THR A 113 23.07 7.90 -6.96
N GLU A 114 23.97 7.01 -6.52
CA GLU A 114 23.84 6.34 -5.22
C GLU A 114 24.23 7.31 -4.10
N GLU A 115 23.21 7.89 -3.48
CA GLU A 115 23.33 8.86 -2.40
C GLU A 115 22.04 8.88 -1.58
N ASN A 116 22.14 9.36 -0.34
CA ASN A 116 20.99 9.59 0.52
C ASN A 116 20.35 10.95 0.20
N ALA A 117 19.06 11.09 0.47
CA ALA A 117 18.36 12.37 0.41
C ALA A 117 17.50 12.59 1.65
N ASP A 118 17.39 13.86 2.05
CA ASP A 118 16.38 14.29 3.00
C ASP A 118 14.99 14.17 2.36
N ILE A 119 14.13 13.35 2.97
CA ILE A 119 12.76 13.11 2.52
C ILE A 119 11.83 13.77 3.56
N PRO A 120 11.16 14.87 3.21
CA PRO A 120 10.20 15.50 4.11
C PRO A 120 9.04 14.57 4.49
N ASP A 121 8.48 14.76 5.67
CA ASP A 121 7.24 14.11 6.05
C ASP A 121 6.12 14.49 5.08
N GLY A 122 5.20 13.55 4.83
CA GLY A 122 4.11 13.80 3.90
C GLY A 122 4.49 13.59 2.42
N THR A 123 5.76 13.34 2.10
CA THR A 123 6.24 13.21 0.72
C THR A 123 5.48 12.12 -0.03
N LEU A 124 4.91 12.52 -1.18
CA LEU A 124 4.24 11.61 -2.09
C LEU A 124 5.21 10.51 -2.53
N ASN A 125 4.81 9.26 -2.34
CA ASN A 125 5.62 8.12 -2.71
C ASN A 125 4.80 6.95 -3.26
N LEU A 126 5.46 6.09 -4.02
CA LEU A 126 4.98 4.74 -4.29
C LEU A 126 5.86 3.74 -3.53
N SER A 127 5.25 2.67 -3.02
CA SER A 127 5.96 1.53 -2.46
C SER A 127 5.53 0.27 -3.20
N CYS A 128 6.46 -0.63 -3.49
CA CYS A 128 6.22 -1.88 -4.18
C CYS A 128 6.95 -3.02 -3.47
N GLU A 129 6.27 -4.15 -3.30
CA GLU A 129 6.84 -5.37 -2.74
C GLU A 129 6.67 -6.54 -3.73
N PRO A 130 7.69 -7.39 -3.91
CA PRO A 130 7.55 -8.63 -4.66
C PRO A 130 6.72 -9.64 -3.86
N GLU A 131 5.90 -10.44 -4.57
CA GLU A 131 4.91 -11.35 -3.97
C GLU A 131 5.51 -12.37 -2.97
N GLN A 132 6.79 -12.71 -3.09
CA GLN A 132 7.43 -13.79 -2.32
C GLN A 132 8.70 -13.36 -1.57
N THR A 133 9.04 -12.06 -1.52
CA THR A 133 10.31 -11.61 -0.90
C THR A 133 10.17 -10.31 -0.12
N LEU A 134 10.92 -10.19 0.98
CA LEU A 134 11.06 -8.96 1.78
C LEU A 134 12.03 -7.98 1.09
N GLY A 135 11.66 -7.51 -0.10
CA GLY A 135 12.47 -6.63 -0.95
C GLY A 135 11.70 -5.39 -1.38
N ILE A 136 11.62 -4.38 -0.54
CA ILE A 136 10.80 -3.18 -0.81
C ILE A 136 11.52 -2.25 -1.78
N LEU A 137 10.78 -1.76 -2.78
CA LEU A 137 11.11 -0.61 -3.60
C LEU A 137 10.22 0.56 -3.16
N THR A 138 10.82 1.67 -2.76
CA THR A 138 10.10 2.92 -2.47
C THR A 138 10.64 4.05 -3.33
N VAL A 139 9.76 4.80 -3.98
CA VAL A 139 10.12 5.97 -4.78
C VAL A 139 9.38 7.20 -4.25
N TYR A 140 10.14 8.20 -3.82
CA TYR A 140 9.67 9.46 -3.25
C TYR A 140 9.79 10.59 -4.28
N TRP A 141 8.73 11.38 -4.44
CA TRP A 141 8.74 12.55 -5.32
C TRP A 141 9.20 13.79 -4.55
N LEU A 142 10.47 14.19 -4.72
CA LEU A 142 11.08 15.30 -3.98
C LEU A 142 10.85 16.66 -4.62
N GLY A 143 10.64 16.70 -5.94
CA GLY A 143 10.46 17.95 -6.67
C GLY A 143 10.09 17.70 -8.11
N GLY A 144 9.39 18.66 -8.71
CA GLY A 144 8.95 18.56 -10.10
C GLY A 144 7.44 18.64 -10.28
N LYS A 145 7.00 18.62 -11.54
CA LYS A 145 5.57 18.68 -11.88
C LYS A 145 5.03 17.27 -12.15
N ASN A 146 3.74 17.07 -11.91
CA ASN A 146 3.03 15.81 -12.24
C ASN A 146 3.45 14.56 -11.46
N GLY A 147 4.09 14.68 -10.29
CA GLY A 147 4.58 13.54 -9.51
C GLY A 147 3.55 12.44 -9.27
N LYS A 148 2.30 12.79 -8.96
CA LYS A 148 1.20 11.81 -8.79
C LYS A 148 0.95 10.99 -10.05
N LYS A 149 0.92 11.63 -11.23
CA LYS A 149 0.73 10.94 -12.51
C LYS A 149 1.94 10.05 -12.83
N GLN A 150 3.14 10.56 -12.62
CA GLN A 150 4.38 9.83 -12.88
C GLN A 150 4.50 8.59 -12.00
N LEU A 151 4.35 8.74 -10.68
CA LEU A 151 4.41 7.64 -9.73
C LEU A 151 3.29 6.61 -9.96
N THR A 152 2.08 7.05 -10.32
CA THR A 152 1.00 6.11 -10.70
C THR A 152 1.37 5.30 -11.93
N THR A 153 2.00 5.93 -12.93
CA THR A 153 2.46 5.25 -14.14
C THR A 153 3.53 4.20 -13.80
N TRP A 154 4.53 4.56 -12.99
CA TRP A 154 5.54 3.60 -12.55
C TRP A 154 4.96 2.47 -11.70
N LYS A 155 4.05 2.78 -10.77
CA LYS A 155 3.34 1.80 -9.95
C LYS A 155 2.66 0.74 -10.82
N ASN A 156 1.93 1.15 -11.86
CA ASN A 156 1.25 0.21 -12.74
C ASN A 156 2.24 -0.61 -13.57
N ASN A 157 3.29 0.00 -14.12
CA ASN A 157 4.33 -0.74 -14.85
C ASN A 157 5.06 -1.76 -13.97
N LEU A 158 5.33 -1.43 -12.70
CA LEU A 158 5.95 -2.34 -11.74
C LEU A 158 5.04 -3.54 -11.43
N ALA A 159 3.76 -3.28 -11.21
CA ALA A 159 2.77 -4.34 -10.99
C ALA A 159 2.57 -5.24 -12.22
N GLU A 160 2.40 -4.64 -13.41
CA GLU A 160 2.11 -5.39 -14.64
C GLU A 160 3.33 -6.16 -15.17
N LYS A 161 4.52 -5.55 -15.15
CA LYS A 161 5.72 -6.15 -15.74
C LYS A 161 6.43 -7.13 -14.80
N TYR A 162 6.37 -6.87 -13.49
CA TYR A 162 7.14 -7.62 -12.49
C TYR A 162 6.28 -8.29 -11.43
N GLY A 163 4.94 -8.23 -11.54
CA GLY A 163 4.03 -8.87 -10.58
C GLY A 163 4.14 -8.29 -9.17
N MET A 164 4.62 -7.05 -9.03
CA MET A 164 4.78 -6.42 -7.72
C MET A 164 3.44 -5.92 -7.17
N ILE A 165 3.24 -6.06 -5.86
CA ILE A 165 2.12 -5.46 -5.16
C ILE A 165 2.55 -4.05 -4.76
N CYS A 166 1.88 -3.04 -5.32
CA CYS A 166 2.29 -1.65 -5.16
C CYS A 166 1.19 -0.74 -4.58
N THR A 167 1.58 0.15 -3.68
CA THR A 167 0.74 1.20 -3.09
C THR A 167 1.24 2.59 -3.50
N LEU A 168 0.30 3.55 -3.57
CA LEU A 168 0.63 4.97 -3.72
C LEU A 168 0.23 5.67 -2.44
N ASN A 169 1.20 6.20 -1.71
CA ASN A 169 0.96 6.91 -0.47
C ASN A 169 1.02 8.41 -0.77
N ASN A 170 -0.16 9.03 -0.75
CA ASN A 170 -0.29 10.47 -0.78
C ASN A 170 -0.59 10.93 0.65
N VAL A 171 0.45 11.12 1.46
CA VAL A 171 0.32 11.52 2.86
C VAL A 171 0.01 13.04 2.96
N GLN A 172 -0.82 13.56 2.07
CA GLN A 172 -1.68 14.69 2.40
C GLN A 172 -2.81 14.13 3.28
N LEU A 173 -2.46 13.80 4.53
CA LEU A 173 -3.45 13.60 5.57
C LEU A 173 -4.05 14.98 5.89
N PHE A 174 -5.37 15.00 6.07
CA PHE A 174 -6.28 16.15 6.24
C PHE A 174 -6.91 16.70 4.95
N ASP A 175 -7.96 16.01 4.48
CA ASP A 175 -9.16 16.75 4.08
C ASP A 175 -9.62 17.57 5.30
N THR A 176 -9.27 18.86 5.32
CA THR A 176 -9.97 19.87 6.10
C THR A 176 -11.37 20.08 5.51
N GLN A 177 -12.25 19.09 5.69
CA GLN A 177 -13.69 19.30 5.90
C GLN A 177 -13.98 18.68 7.27
N ASN A 178 -13.99 19.41 8.39
CA ASN A 178 -14.88 20.55 8.63
C ASN A 178 -16.21 20.49 7.87
N ASN A 179 -16.84 19.31 7.85
CA ASN A 179 -18.30 19.23 7.83
C ASN A 179 -18.79 19.25 9.27
N PHE A 180 -18.98 20.49 9.75
CA PHE A 180 -20.15 20.94 10.48
C PHE A 180 -21.19 19.83 10.71
N ILE A 181 -21.27 19.29 11.93
CA ILE A 181 -22.52 18.71 12.40
C ILE A 181 -23.42 19.91 12.73
N PRO A 182 -24.54 20.14 12.01
CA PRO A 182 -25.51 21.12 12.45
C PRO A 182 -26.10 20.63 13.78
N ASN A 183 -26.15 21.54 14.75
CA ASN A 183 -26.90 21.44 16.00
C ASN A 183 -28.14 20.54 15.85
N LEU A 184 -28.21 19.48 16.67
CA LEU A 184 -29.48 18.89 17.03
C LEU A 184 -29.72 19.18 18.51
N ASN A 185 -30.54 20.19 18.76
CA ASN A 185 -31.20 20.44 20.03
C ASN A 185 -31.80 19.13 20.58
N ARG A 186 -31.42 18.75 21.80
CA ARG A 186 -32.35 18.28 22.83
C ARG A 186 -31.73 18.37 24.21
#